data_AF-A0A8T2TKX2-F1
#
_entry.id   AF-A0A8T2TKX2-F1
#
_cell.length_a   1.000
_cell.length_b   1.000
_cell.length_c   1.000
_cell.angle_alpha   90.00
_cell.angle_beta   90.00
_cell.angle_gamma   90.00
#
_symmetry.space_group_name_H-M   'P 1'
#
loop_
_entity.id
_entity.type
_entity.pdbx_description
1 polymer ?
#
loop_
_entity_poly.entity_id
_entity_poly.type
_entity_poly.pdbx_seq_one_letter_code
_entity_poly.pdbx_strand_id
1 'polypeptide(L)'
;MADKHCRRRKRSQSPDPSSSSISALASSSLESQAMSSSGIGTKMDADGGAGLPDPSVFKFSSSDNDPSEVDHIGDHLPLVPIASTYRTKSGVSWPQGSSILNEKATSSSTSGADLQDMRRLFVHDDDRVLIKVVNFGHPTSVGVELDEQSDWKFKSLWARRAGPRAWIYFHPATVRAAIITCGGLCPGLNDVIRQLVFTLEVYGVRDVMGIQYGFRGFVDKTLQPILLNRKLVQGINMRGGSFLGVSRGISNVTDVVDKLAEWDINMFFVIGGNGSHAAANAIHQVCQKRGMKIVVVGIPKTIDNDILLIERTFGFDTAVEEAKRAIDAAYIEASSAFNGIGIVKLMGRQSGFIAMHATLASGQVDAVLIPEVPFEMEGKYGLLQYMRKRIEKNGCCVVVVAEGAGQAYLEKTGASDASGNPVLSDVGKWLCGQVKDYFKKIGVPADVKYIDPTYMIRARTCNAADHILCSVLGQNAVHGAFAGYSNITVGLVNSHYCYLNIPDVIKQARKVDPDSNMWHRCVTSTGQPDFVPMPAEPPAVKFPLSKRRASSFIQALTNTNPQP
;
A
#
# COMPACT_ATOMS: atom_id res chain seq x y z
N MET A 1 24.96 -24.57 -51.73
CA MET A 1 25.56 -23.47 -52.52
C MET A 1 25.48 -22.23 -51.63
N ALA A 2 26.53 -21.99 -50.82
CA ALA A 2 27.58 -20.96 -50.99
C ALA A 2 27.05 -19.57 -50.57
N ASP A 3 27.63 -18.74 -49.70
CA ASP A 3 28.91 -18.62 -48.97
C ASP A 3 28.62 -17.68 -47.75
N LYS A 4 29.15 -17.75 -46.51
CA LYS A 4 30.52 -17.78 -45.93
C LYS A 4 31.44 -16.58 -46.25
N HIS A 5 31.57 -15.69 -45.26
CA HIS A 5 32.77 -14.99 -44.71
C HIS A 5 32.37 -13.60 -44.15
N CYS A 6 32.88 -13.07 -43.03
CA CYS A 6 34.30 -12.94 -42.66
C CYS A 6 34.51 -12.54 -41.17
N ARG A 7 35.42 -13.27 -40.50
CA ARG A 7 36.51 -12.92 -39.54
C ARG A 7 36.30 -12.19 -38.18
N ARG A 8 36.75 -12.95 -37.16
CA ARG A 8 37.36 -12.61 -35.85
C ARG A 8 38.59 -11.66 -35.93
N ARG A 9 38.83 -10.92 -34.83
CA ARG A 9 40.18 -10.74 -34.22
C ARG A 9 40.07 -10.62 -32.67
N LYS A 10 41.11 -11.11 -31.99
CA LYS A 10 41.28 -11.34 -30.53
C LYS A 10 42.49 -10.52 -30.03
N ARG A 11 42.48 -10.19 -28.72
CA ARG A 11 43.63 -9.98 -27.78
C ARG A 11 44.49 -8.71 -28.00
N SER A 12 45.08 -8.03 -27.01
CA SER A 12 45.36 -8.26 -25.57
C SER A 12 46.06 -7.05 -24.92
N GLN A 13 46.02 -6.99 -23.58
CA GLN A 13 47.07 -6.52 -22.62
C GLN A 13 47.30 -5.03 -22.33
N SER A 14 47.24 -4.73 -21.01
CA SER A 14 47.85 -3.61 -20.26
C SER A 14 49.37 -3.81 -20.07
N PRO A 15 50.15 -2.79 -19.63
CA PRO A 15 50.32 -2.45 -18.19
C PRO A 15 50.59 -0.95 -17.84
N ASP A 16 50.47 -0.62 -16.54
CA ASP A 16 51.01 0.55 -15.77
C ASP A 16 52.57 0.68 -15.86
N PRO A 17 53.33 1.67 -15.28
CA PRO A 17 53.06 2.51 -14.08
C PRO A 17 53.71 3.94 -13.94
N SER A 18 53.36 4.62 -12.82
CA SER A 18 54.16 5.42 -11.85
C SER A 18 54.80 6.81 -12.14
N SER A 19 54.27 7.82 -11.42
CA SER A 19 54.90 8.80 -10.50
C SER A 19 56.14 9.64 -10.84
N SER A 20 56.04 10.97 -10.66
CA SER A 20 57.01 11.82 -9.93
C SER A 20 56.46 13.23 -9.62
N SER A 21 56.97 13.80 -8.53
CA SER A 21 56.48 14.87 -7.65
C SER A 21 57.17 16.25 -7.83
N ILE A 22 56.79 17.23 -6.97
CA ILE A 22 57.54 18.45 -6.47
C ILE A 22 57.11 19.80 -7.12
N SER A 23 56.26 20.64 -6.45
CA SER A 23 56.54 21.78 -5.50
C SER A 23 56.65 23.15 -6.22
N ALA A 24 56.32 24.35 -5.73
CA ALA A 24 55.74 24.93 -4.50
C ALA A 24 55.57 26.48 -4.72
N LEU A 25 55.02 27.18 -3.71
CA LEU A 25 55.12 28.64 -3.37
C LEU A 25 54.15 29.62 -4.08
N ALA A 26 53.57 30.67 -3.47
CA ALA A 26 53.54 31.18 -2.09
C ALA A 26 52.51 32.36 -1.94
N SER A 27 51.72 32.32 -0.86
CA SER A 27 51.40 33.37 0.12
C SER A 27 51.21 34.87 -0.25
N SER A 28 50.16 35.49 0.34
CA SER A 28 50.30 36.73 1.12
C SER A 28 49.10 36.96 2.07
N SER A 29 49.45 37.46 3.25
CA SER A 29 48.66 37.83 4.43
C SER A 29 48.40 39.34 4.48
N LEU A 30 47.39 39.80 5.24
CA LEU A 30 47.49 40.95 6.18
C LEU A 30 46.17 41.22 6.94
N GLU A 31 46.30 41.33 8.26
CA GLU A 31 45.33 41.88 9.23
C GLU A 31 45.51 43.41 9.39
N SER A 32 44.47 44.15 9.77
CA SER A 32 44.50 45.15 10.87
C SER A 32 43.17 45.90 11.12
N GLN A 33 42.59 45.64 12.29
CA GLN A 33 41.92 46.49 13.30
C GLN A 33 41.24 47.86 13.00
N ALA A 34 39.97 47.92 13.44
CA ALA A 34 39.30 48.84 14.39
C ALA A 34 39.17 50.37 14.14
N MET A 35 37.92 50.89 14.16
CA MET A 35 37.47 51.94 15.10
C MET A 35 35.94 52.19 15.08
N SER A 36 35.47 52.75 16.20
CA SER A 36 34.13 52.82 16.77
C SER A 36 33.28 54.05 16.40
N SER A 37 31.94 53.95 16.50
CA SER A 37 31.10 54.93 17.25
C SER A 37 29.60 54.54 17.33
N SER A 38 29.18 54.23 18.56
CA SER A 38 27.91 54.45 19.26
C SER A 38 26.66 55.05 18.58
N GLY A 39 25.49 54.45 18.87
CA GLY A 39 24.24 55.19 19.11
C GLY A 39 22.91 54.43 19.02
N ILE A 40 22.47 53.80 20.14
CA ILE A 40 21.07 53.66 20.64
C ILE A 40 20.08 52.84 19.75
N GLY A 41 19.45 51.72 20.12
CA GLY A 41 19.26 51.00 21.38
C GLY A 41 17.78 50.59 21.53
N THR A 42 17.42 49.32 21.32
CA THR A 42 16.30 48.62 22.01
C THR A 42 16.37 47.09 21.85
N LYS A 43 16.69 46.45 22.98
CA LYS A 43 16.57 45.04 23.42
C LYS A 43 16.02 43.98 22.43
N MET A 44 16.88 43.02 22.08
CA MET A 44 16.50 41.62 21.83
C MET A 44 17.25 40.76 22.85
N ASP A 45 16.50 40.05 23.69
CA ASP A 45 17.04 39.06 24.61
C ASP A 45 17.58 37.87 23.80
N ALA A 46 18.86 37.60 23.97
CA ALA A 46 19.55 36.44 23.43
C ALA A 46 19.41 35.30 24.45
N ASP A 47 18.64 34.27 24.10
CA ASP A 47 18.83 32.93 24.63
C ASP A 47 18.24 31.91 23.66
N GLY A 48 18.98 30.83 23.39
CA GLY A 48 18.49 29.72 22.56
C GLY A 48 19.49 29.20 21.56
N GLY A 49 20.57 28.58 22.05
CA GLY A 49 21.29 27.59 21.26
C GLY A 49 20.29 26.51 20.81
N ALA A 50 20.19 26.29 19.50
CA ALA A 50 19.35 25.25 18.91
C ALA A 50 19.92 23.87 19.24
N GLY A 51 19.72 23.42 20.48
CA GLY A 51 19.82 22.03 20.87
C GLY A 51 18.71 21.24 20.17
N LEU A 52 19.06 20.05 19.66
CA LEU A 52 18.06 19.06 19.25
C LEU A 52 17.02 18.90 20.37
N PRO A 53 15.71 18.92 20.08
CA PRO A 53 14.69 18.78 21.11
C PRO A 53 14.92 17.49 21.89
N ASP A 54 14.85 17.59 23.22
CA ASP A 54 15.00 16.48 24.14
C ASP A 54 14.00 15.36 23.77
N PRO A 55 14.47 14.11 23.49
CA PRO A 55 13.61 12.97 23.21
C PRO A 55 12.55 12.72 24.29
N SER A 56 12.78 13.19 25.52
CA SER A 56 11.84 13.08 26.64
C SER A 56 10.56 13.94 26.49
N VAL A 57 10.55 14.88 25.54
CA VAL A 57 9.35 15.68 25.19
C VAL A 57 8.29 14.83 24.49
N PHE A 58 8.68 13.70 23.90
CA PHE A 58 7.76 12.69 23.37
C PHE A 58 7.40 11.66 24.44
N LYS A 59 6.82 12.11 25.56
CA LYS A 59 6.11 11.19 26.46
C LYS A 59 4.79 10.82 25.82
N PHE A 60 4.79 9.68 25.14
CA PHE A 60 3.58 9.11 24.56
C PHE A 60 2.69 8.57 25.68
N SER A 61 1.53 9.17 25.86
CA SER A 61 0.50 8.62 26.75
C SER A 61 -0.12 7.39 26.10
N SER A 62 -0.16 6.26 26.82
CA SER A 62 -0.88 5.03 26.44
C SER A 62 -2.41 5.20 26.41
N SER A 63 -2.91 6.42 26.61
CA SER A 63 -4.33 6.75 26.54
C SER A 63 -4.67 7.21 25.11
N ASP A 64 -5.21 6.29 24.31
CA ASP A 64 -6.33 6.49 23.36
C ASP A 64 -6.19 5.78 22.00
N ASN A 65 -6.38 4.46 21.94
CA ASN A 65 -6.70 3.73 20.68
C ASN A 65 -5.81 4.13 19.49
N ASP A 66 -4.51 4.31 19.74
CA ASP A 66 -3.55 4.72 18.72
C ASP A 66 -3.17 3.47 17.91
N PRO A 67 -3.30 3.46 16.57
CA PRO A 67 -2.84 2.35 15.72
C PRO A 67 -1.33 2.02 15.85
N SER A 68 -0.61 2.76 16.71
CA SER A 68 0.81 2.59 17.03
C SER A 68 1.11 1.51 18.07
N GLU A 69 0.12 1.10 18.88
CA GLU A 69 0.25 -0.01 19.83
C GLU A 69 0.06 -1.33 19.11
N VAL A 70 1.16 -1.87 18.60
CA VAL A 70 1.18 -3.19 17.95
C VAL A 70 1.40 -4.30 18.96
N ASP A 71 0.64 -5.39 18.85
CA ASP A 71 0.78 -6.55 19.74
C ASP A 71 2.22 -7.08 19.70
N HIS A 72 2.83 -7.26 20.87
CA HIS A 72 4.18 -7.78 20.99
C HIS A 72 4.23 -9.01 21.89
N ILE A 73 4.96 -10.04 21.47
CA ILE A 73 5.00 -11.33 22.17
C ILE A 73 5.55 -11.22 23.60
N GLY A 74 6.43 -10.25 23.85
CA GLY A 74 6.98 -9.94 25.17
C GLY A 74 5.95 -9.44 26.18
N ASP A 75 4.77 -8.99 25.73
CA ASP A 75 3.71 -8.48 26.62
C ASP A 75 3.00 -9.62 27.35
N HIS A 76 3.13 -10.86 26.87
CA HIS A 76 2.46 -12.04 27.42
C HIS A 76 3.41 -13.18 27.77
N LEU A 77 4.63 -13.18 27.23
CA LEU A 77 5.65 -14.20 27.51
C LEU A 77 6.92 -13.53 28.05
N PRO A 78 7.52 -14.05 29.14
CA PRO A 78 8.76 -13.52 29.68
C PRO A 78 9.93 -13.93 28.78
N LEU A 79 10.20 -13.13 27.74
CA LEU A 79 11.23 -13.38 26.75
C LEU A 79 12.38 -12.39 26.93
N VAL A 80 13.61 -12.91 26.92
CA VAL A 80 14.82 -12.08 26.94
C VAL A 80 15.21 -11.74 25.50
N PRO A 81 15.34 -10.46 25.13
CA PRO A 81 15.81 -10.08 23.80
C PRO A 81 17.26 -10.50 23.60
N ILE A 82 17.60 -10.85 22.36
CA ILE A 82 18.97 -11.16 21.93
C ILE A 82 19.39 -10.19 20.82
N ALA A 83 20.70 -10.03 20.62
CA ALA A 83 21.21 -9.21 19.53
C ALA A 83 20.82 -9.80 18.15
N SER A 84 20.44 -8.91 17.23
CA SER A 84 20.00 -9.27 15.89
C SER A 84 21.12 -9.90 15.07
N THR A 85 20.79 -10.98 14.36
CA THR A 85 21.70 -11.59 13.38
C THR A 85 21.62 -10.93 12.00
N TYR A 86 20.70 -10.00 11.80
CA TYR A 86 20.53 -9.30 10.54
C TYR A 86 21.76 -8.44 10.22
N ARG A 87 22.35 -8.64 9.04
CA ARG A 87 23.50 -7.88 8.56
C ARG A 87 23.30 -7.49 7.10
N THR A 88 23.52 -6.23 6.77
CA THR A 88 23.91 -5.84 5.41
C THR A 88 25.33 -6.36 5.17
N LYS A 89 25.67 -6.76 3.95
CA LYS A 89 26.97 -7.40 3.61
C LYS A 89 28.23 -6.52 3.83
N SER A 90 28.19 -5.46 4.63
CA SER A 90 29.38 -4.77 5.14
C SER A 90 29.99 -5.60 6.28
N GLY A 91 31.06 -6.32 5.96
CA GLY A 91 31.68 -7.32 6.82
C GLY A 91 32.42 -6.76 8.03
N VAL A 92 31.70 -6.52 9.13
CA VAL A 92 32.30 -6.40 10.46
C VAL A 92 31.64 -7.43 11.38
N SER A 93 32.44 -8.30 11.97
CA SER A 93 32.03 -9.21 13.04
C SER A 93 31.97 -8.45 14.36
N TRP A 94 30.84 -8.51 15.08
CA TRP A 94 30.86 -8.23 16.52
C TRP A 94 31.85 -9.21 17.18
N PRO A 95 32.67 -8.76 18.15
CA PRO A 95 33.59 -9.64 18.87
C PRO A 95 32.81 -10.82 19.44
N GLN A 96 33.18 -12.04 19.08
CA GLN A 96 32.64 -13.21 19.74
C GLN A 96 33.10 -13.20 21.20
N GLY A 97 32.14 -13.14 22.11
CA GLY A 97 32.36 -13.33 23.54
C GLY A 97 32.60 -12.03 24.31
N SER A 98 31.50 -11.41 24.74
CA SER A 98 31.45 -10.84 26.08
C SER A 98 30.02 -10.92 26.60
N SER A 99 29.88 -11.60 27.74
CA SER A 99 28.70 -11.55 28.58
C SER A 99 28.42 -10.09 28.96
N ILE A 100 27.40 -9.46 28.37
CA ILE A 100 26.86 -8.18 28.88
C ILE A 100 25.84 -8.47 29.99
N LEU A 101 26.24 -9.32 30.92
CA LEU A 101 25.58 -9.51 32.20
C LEU A 101 26.69 -9.35 33.24
N ASN A 102 26.59 -8.28 34.03
CA ASN A 102 27.56 -7.71 34.96
C ASN A 102 28.65 -6.83 34.35
N GLU A 103 28.42 -5.52 34.36
CA GLU A 103 29.17 -4.65 35.26
C GLU A 103 28.49 -3.29 35.40
N LYS A 104 28.63 -2.70 36.58
CA LYS A 104 28.06 -1.41 36.98
C LYS A 104 28.32 -0.35 35.91
N ALA A 105 27.30 0.46 35.64
CA ALA A 105 27.44 1.72 34.94
C ALA A 105 28.48 2.60 35.66
N THR A 106 29.71 2.60 35.14
CA THR A 106 30.68 3.65 35.37
C THR A 106 31.02 4.27 34.03
N SER A 107 30.78 5.57 33.96
CA SER A 107 31.08 6.49 32.87
C SER A 107 32.43 6.22 32.20
N SER A 108 32.40 5.91 30.90
CA SER A 108 33.20 6.54 29.82
C SER A 108 33.49 5.55 28.67
N SER A 109 33.25 6.02 27.44
CA SER A 109 33.66 5.43 26.16
C SER A 109 32.86 4.25 25.58
N THR A 110 31.55 4.43 25.36
CA THR A 110 30.91 3.77 24.21
C THR A 110 31.47 4.40 22.95
N SER A 111 32.31 3.66 22.20
CA SER A 111 32.96 4.18 21.00
C SER A 111 31.89 4.70 20.00
N GLY A 112 32.11 5.87 19.42
CA GLY A 112 31.15 6.51 18.50
C GLY A 112 30.85 5.72 17.21
N ALA A 113 31.59 4.65 16.95
CA ALA A 113 31.39 3.75 15.81
C ALA A 113 30.16 2.83 15.99
N ASP A 114 29.94 2.28 17.19
CA ASP A 114 28.80 1.37 17.46
C ASP A 114 27.45 2.09 17.37
N LEU A 115 27.39 3.34 17.85
CA LEU A 115 26.19 4.19 17.72
C LEU A 115 25.93 4.63 16.28
N GLN A 116 26.97 4.85 15.47
CA GLN A 116 26.81 5.19 14.05
C GLN A 116 26.36 4.00 13.20
N ASP A 117 26.85 2.80 13.47
CA ASP A 117 26.43 1.60 12.73
C ASP A 117 25.01 1.16 13.11
N MET A 118 24.60 1.33 14.38
CA MET A 118 23.20 1.14 14.80
C MET A 118 22.24 2.06 14.05
N ARG A 119 22.61 3.35 13.85
CA ARG A 119 21.82 4.33 13.10
C ARG A 119 21.71 4.02 11.60
N ARG A 120 22.68 3.30 11.03
CA ARG A 120 22.72 3.02 9.58
C ARG A 120 21.91 1.79 9.19
N LEU A 121 21.72 0.85 10.11
CA LEU A 121 21.12 -0.44 9.79
C LEU A 121 19.75 -0.66 10.42
N PHE A 122 19.54 -0.21 11.67
CA PHE A 122 18.35 -0.55 12.45
C PHE A 122 17.37 0.61 12.59
N VAL A 123 16.10 0.26 12.69
CA VAL A 123 15.02 1.20 13.01
C VAL A 123 14.81 1.18 14.52
N HIS A 124 14.67 2.36 15.13
CA HIS A 124 14.47 2.46 16.57
C HIS A 124 13.04 2.05 16.94
N ASP A 125 12.85 1.50 18.14
CA ASP A 125 11.53 1.08 18.60
C ASP A 125 10.58 2.25 18.87
N ASP A 126 11.12 3.46 19.02
CA ASP A 126 10.35 4.72 19.18
C ASP A 126 10.07 5.43 17.85
N ASP A 127 10.57 4.93 16.73
CA ASP A 127 10.29 5.56 15.44
C ASP A 127 8.79 5.41 15.10
N ARG A 128 8.12 6.55 14.95
CA ARG A 128 6.70 6.66 14.60
C ARG A 128 6.52 7.45 13.31
N VAL A 129 5.43 7.14 12.59
CA VAL A 129 4.99 7.82 11.38
C VAL A 129 3.58 8.31 11.62
N LEU A 130 3.33 9.58 11.33
CA LEU A 130 1.99 10.15 11.44
C LEU A 130 1.12 9.58 10.31
N ILE A 131 -0.08 9.07 10.63
CA ILE A 131 -1.01 8.49 9.64
C ILE A 131 -1.73 9.59 8.87
N LYS A 132 -2.19 10.63 9.56
CA LYS A 132 -2.84 11.80 8.94
C LYS A 132 -1.93 13.01 9.04
N VAL A 133 -1.41 13.48 7.90
CA VAL A 133 -0.49 14.64 7.85
C VAL A 133 -1.18 15.97 7.67
N VAL A 134 -2.42 15.98 7.15
CA VAL A 134 -3.18 17.22 6.96
C VAL A 134 -3.83 17.60 8.29
N ASN A 135 -3.21 18.55 8.97
CA ASN A 135 -3.66 19.07 10.26
C ASN A 135 -4.63 20.25 10.13
N PHE A 136 -5.02 20.72 8.94
CA PHE A 136 -6.04 21.77 8.80
C PHE A 136 -6.77 21.60 7.46
N GLY A 137 -8.09 21.46 7.50
CA GLY A 137 -8.95 21.44 6.32
C GLY A 137 -10.10 22.43 6.51
N HIS A 138 -10.38 23.28 5.52
CA HIS A 138 -11.57 24.13 5.58
C HIS A 138 -12.80 23.26 5.27
N PRO A 139 -13.93 23.34 6.01
CA PRO A 139 -15.10 22.46 5.82
C PRO A 139 -15.71 22.48 4.40
N THR A 140 -15.40 23.51 3.61
CA THR A 140 -15.84 23.64 2.21
C THR A 140 -14.78 23.22 1.20
N SER A 141 -13.65 22.65 1.64
CA SER A 141 -12.61 22.14 0.74
C SER A 141 -12.93 20.73 0.31
N VAL A 142 -12.59 20.45 -0.94
CA VAL A 142 -12.68 19.12 -1.55
C VAL A 142 -11.81 18.13 -0.78
N GLY A 143 -12.37 16.95 -0.44
CA GLY A 143 -11.68 15.85 0.23
C GLY A 143 -11.41 16.06 1.72
N VAL A 144 -12.19 16.90 2.40
CA VAL A 144 -12.12 17.04 3.87
C VAL A 144 -13.00 15.98 4.52
N GLU A 145 -12.36 15.02 5.20
CA GLU A 145 -13.05 14.06 6.06
C GLU A 145 -13.52 14.79 7.34
N LEU A 146 -14.83 14.96 7.48
CA LEU A 146 -15.46 15.44 8.71
C LEU A 146 -15.67 14.26 9.68
N ASP A 147 -15.65 14.53 10.99
CA ASP A 147 -16.10 13.55 11.96
C ASP A 147 -17.63 13.37 11.90
N GLU A 148 -18.16 12.37 12.63
CA GLU A 148 -19.61 12.09 12.68
C GLU A 148 -20.44 13.27 13.21
N GLN A 149 -19.81 14.25 13.88
CA GLN A 149 -20.43 15.42 14.48
C GLN A 149 -20.25 16.68 13.62
N SER A 150 -19.66 16.55 12.42
CA SER A 150 -19.28 17.66 11.54
C SER A 150 -18.31 18.68 12.18
N ASP A 151 -17.59 18.27 13.23
CA ASP A 151 -16.60 19.08 13.93
C ASP A 151 -15.20 18.63 13.52
N TRP A 152 -14.39 19.54 12.99
CA TRP A 152 -13.05 19.16 12.52
C TRP A 152 -12.07 19.21 13.70
N LYS A 153 -11.84 18.05 14.34
CA LYS A 153 -10.79 17.86 15.36
C LYS A 153 -9.70 16.94 14.85
N PHE A 154 -8.51 17.50 14.61
CA PHE A 154 -7.35 16.68 14.27
C PHE A 154 -6.97 15.76 15.43
N LYS A 155 -7.00 14.45 15.17
CA LYS A 155 -6.44 13.44 16.07
C LYS A 155 -5.12 12.94 15.50
N SER A 156 -4.04 13.17 16.23
CA SER A 156 -2.72 12.61 15.90
C SER A 156 -2.78 11.09 16.04
N LEU A 157 -2.83 10.39 14.91
CA LEU A 157 -2.74 8.92 14.85
C LEU A 157 -1.36 8.55 14.34
N TRP A 158 -0.67 7.66 15.02
CA TRP A 158 0.69 7.25 14.70
C TRP A 158 0.71 5.77 14.31
N ALA A 159 1.68 5.41 13.49
CA ALA A 159 2.02 4.03 13.15
C ALA A 159 3.50 3.78 13.47
N ARG A 160 3.83 2.55 13.88
CA ARG A 160 5.22 2.21 14.20
C ARG A 160 6.02 1.95 12.91
N ARG A 161 7.20 2.55 12.78
CA ARG A 161 8.01 2.38 11.57
C ARG A 161 8.52 0.94 11.43
N ALA A 162 8.30 0.35 10.26
CA ALA A 162 8.76 -0.99 9.93
C ALA A 162 10.26 -1.00 9.61
N GLY A 163 10.92 -2.13 9.84
CA GLY A 163 12.34 -2.32 9.57
C GLY A 163 13.05 -3.22 10.57
N PRO A 164 14.32 -3.56 10.31
CA PRO A 164 15.09 -4.43 11.17
C PRO A 164 15.31 -3.78 12.54
N ARG A 165 15.30 -4.59 13.59
CA ARG A 165 15.60 -4.18 14.98
C ARG A 165 16.96 -4.72 15.40
N ALA A 166 17.63 -3.96 16.27
CA ALA A 166 18.89 -4.38 16.87
C ALA A 166 18.69 -5.54 17.87
N TRP A 167 17.49 -5.63 18.45
CA TRP A 167 17.08 -6.66 19.39
C TRP A 167 15.97 -7.51 18.78
N ILE A 168 16.07 -8.83 18.91
CA ILE A 168 15.11 -9.81 18.40
C ILE A 168 14.73 -10.80 19.50
N TYR A 169 13.59 -11.46 19.37
CA TYR A 169 13.00 -12.35 20.41
C TYR A 169 12.98 -13.83 20.01
N PHE A 170 13.50 -14.12 18.82
CA PHE A 170 13.62 -15.46 18.26
C PHE A 170 15.06 -15.72 17.84
N HIS A 171 15.62 -16.83 18.31
CA HIS A 171 16.93 -17.27 17.86
C HIS A 171 16.80 -17.91 16.47
N PRO A 172 17.50 -17.42 15.41
CA PRO A 172 17.26 -17.89 14.04
C PRO A 172 17.41 -19.40 13.84
N ALA A 173 18.32 -20.03 14.59
CA ALA A 173 18.55 -21.48 14.51
C ALA A 173 17.36 -22.33 15.02
N THR A 174 16.47 -21.77 15.83
CA THR A 174 15.29 -22.45 16.38
C THR A 174 13.99 -22.01 15.69
N VAL A 175 14.07 -21.09 14.73
CA VAL A 175 12.88 -20.62 14.01
C VAL A 175 12.41 -21.70 13.04
N ARG A 176 11.11 -22.00 13.11
CA ARG A 176 10.39 -22.78 12.10
C ARG A 176 9.27 -21.90 11.59
N ALA A 177 9.39 -21.48 10.33
CA ALA A 177 8.48 -20.55 9.70
C ALA A 177 7.49 -21.28 8.78
N ALA A 178 6.22 -20.87 8.79
CA ALA A 178 5.23 -21.32 7.81
C ALA A 178 4.70 -20.13 6.99
N ILE A 179 4.59 -20.32 5.68
CA ILE A 179 4.10 -19.32 4.73
C ILE A 179 2.90 -19.89 3.99
N ILE A 180 1.80 -19.13 3.94
CA ILE A 180 0.61 -19.45 3.14
C ILE A 180 0.16 -18.31 2.23
N THR A 181 -0.46 -18.67 1.11
CA THR A 181 -1.18 -17.74 0.24
C THR A 181 -2.67 -18.08 0.17
N CYS A 182 -3.51 -17.12 0.52
CA CYS A 182 -4.97 -17.28 0.65
C CYS A 182 -5.75 -16.34 -0.27
N GLY A 183 -7.02 -16.66 -0.50
CA GLY A 183 -7.96 -15.86 -1.30
C GLY A 183 -7.78 -16.07 -2.81
N GLY A 184 -8.11 -15.03 -3.59
CA GLY A 184 -7.88 -15.06 -5.04
C GLY A 184 -6.50 -14.54 -5.45
N LEU A 185 -6.09 -14.86 -6.68
CA LEU A 185 -4.81 -14.44 -7.25
C LEU A 185 -4.65 -12.92 -7.32
N CYS A 186 -3.40 -12.49 -7.23
CA CYS A 186 -2.91 -11.11 -7.29
C CYS A 186 -1.49 -11.14 -7.89
N PRO A 187 -1.14 -10.23 -8.81
CA PRO A 187 0.26 -10.07 -9.23
C PRO A 187 1.16 -9.80 -8.02
N GLY A 188 2.33 -10.45 -7.94
CA GLY A 188 3.30 -10.27 -6.85
C GLY A 188 3.22 -11.28 -5.69
N LEU A 189 2.28 -12.23 -5.71
CA LEU A 189 2.22 -13.31 -4.72
C LEU A 189 3.55 -14.08 -4.61
N ASN A 190 4.13 -14.43 -5.75
CA ASN A 190 5.41 -15.13 -5.82
C ASN A 190 6.59 -14.28 -5.33
N ASP A 191 6.55 -12.96 -5.52
CA ASP A 191 7.55 -12.03 -5.02
C ASP A 191 7.57 -11.97 -3.51
N VAL A 192 6.39 -11.90 -2.88
CA VAL A 192 6.27 -11.92 -1.42
C VAL A 192 6.79 -13.25 -0.87
N ILE A 193 6.37 -14.40 -1.42
CA ILE A 193 6.87 -15.72 -0.99
C ILE A 193 8.40 -15.76 -1.09
N ARG A 194 8.94 -15.38 -2.24
CA ARG A 194 10.39 -15.36 -2.50
C ARG A 194 11.11 -14.48 -1.49
N GLN A 195 10.57 -13.29 -1.21
CA GLN A 195 11.25 -12.35 -0.33
C GLN A 195 11.16 -12.71 1.15
N LEU A 196 10.06 -13.33 1.59
CA LEU A 196 9.96 -13.91 2.94
C LEU A 196 11.07 -14.94 3.13
N VAL A 197 11.19 -15.91 2.21
CA VAL A 197 12.22 -16.96 2.26
C VAL A 197 13.63 -16.36 2.23
N PHE A 198 13.89 -15.42 1.33
CA PHE A 198 15.21 -14.77 1.22
C PHE A 198 15.59 -14.04 2.51
N THR A 199 14.65 -13.32 3.11
CA THR A 199 14.92 -12.56 4.34
C THR A 199 15.10 -13.51 5.52
N LEU A 200 14.27 -14.57 5.64
CA LEU A 200 14.42 -15.60 6.67
C LEU A 200 15.80 -16.27 6.60
N GLU A 201 16.27 -16.64 5.41
CA GLU A 201 17.62 -17.20 5.24
C GLU A 201 18.74 -16.21 5.59
N VAL A 202 18.55 -14.90 5.34
CA VAL A 202 19.53 -13.87 5.75
C VAL A 202 19.67 -13.80 7.27
N TYR A 203 18.60 -14.01 8.03
CA TYR A 203 18.67 -14.16 9.49
C TYR A 203 19.34 -15.48 9.93
N GLY A 204 19.41 -16.48 9.05
CA GLY A 204 19.97 -17.80 9.31
C GLY A 204 18.95 -18.92 9.52
N VAL A 205 17.67 -18.67 9.22
CA VAL A 205 16.59 -19.68 9.32
C VAL A 205 16.78 -20.73 8.23
N ARG A 206 16.64 -22.01 8.60
CA ARG A 206 16.76 -23.16 7.67
C ARG A 206 15.46 -23.91 7.45
N ASP A 207 14.51 -23.79 8.38
CA ASP A 207 13.23 -24.48 8.30
C ASP A 207 12.12 -23.49 7.95
N VAL A 208 11.82 -23.41 6.65
CA VAL A 208 10.76 -22.58 6.10
C VAL A 208 9.80 -23.47 5.33
N MET A 209 8.59 -23.65 5.84
CA MET A 209 7.55 -24.47 5.24
C MET A 209 6.58 -23.60 4.42
N GLY A 210 6.36 -23.98 3.17
CA GLY A 210 5.30 -23.46 2.32
C GLY A 210 4.09 -24.39 2.39
N ILE A 211 2.98 -23.92 2.96
CA ILE A 211 1.76 -24.74 3.04
C ILE A 211 0.94 -24.52 1.76
N GLN A 212 0.58 -25.63 1.12
CA GLN A 212 -0.07 -25.60 -0.18
C GLN A 212 -1.55 -25.23 -0.06
N TYR A 213 -2.03 -24.42 -1.00
CA TYR A 213 -3.44 -24.03 -1.17
C TYR A 213 -4.06 -23.40 0.09
N GLY A 214 -3.38 -22.43 0.70
CA GLY A 214 -3.92 -21.64 1.82
C GLY A 214 -4.25 -22.50 3.06
N PHE A 215 -5.39 -22.24 3.70
CA PHE A 215 -5.81 -22.99 4.90
C PHE A 215 -6.17 -24.46 4.62
N ARG A 216 -6.48 -24.81 3.37
CA ARG A 216 -6.77 -26.20 2.98
C ARG A 216 -5.59 -27.13 3.27
N GLY A 217 -4.36 -26.66 3.10
CA GLY A 217 -3.14 -27.46 3.36
C GLY A 217 -2.91 -27.83 4.82
N PHE A 218 -3.67 -27.27 5.77
CA PHE A 218 -3.66 -27.72 7.16
C PHE A 218 -4.58 -28.91 7.42
N VAL A 219 -5.61 -29.10 6.59
CA VAL A 219 -6.68 -30.08 6.79
C VAL A 219 -6.50 -31.28 5.85
N ASP A 220 -6.13 -31.02 4.59
CA ASP A 220 -6.03 -32.04 3.56
C ASP A 220 -4.73 -32.84 3.70
N LYS A 221 -4.82 -34.07 4.24
CA LYS A 221 -3.66 -34.95 4.49
C LYS A 221 -2.87 -35.32 3.22
N THR A 222 -3.46 -35.14 2.04
CA THR A 222 -2.77 -35.40 0.75
C THR A 222 -1.80 -34.28 0.40
N LEU A 223 -1.97 -33.09 0.98
CA LEU A 223 -1.15 -31.92 0.74
C LEU A 223 -0.04 -31.84 1.79
N GLN A 224 1.16 -32.25 1.41
CA GLN A 224 2.33 -32.13 2.28
C GLN A 224 2.94 -30.73 2.18
N PRO A 225 3.42 -30.13 3.29
CA PRO A 225 4.19 -28.89 3.26
C PRO A 225 5.43 -29.01 2.38
N ILE A 226 5.79 -27.93 1.68
CA ILE A 226 6.98 -27.86 0.85
C ILE A 226 8.08 -27.16 1.64
N LEU A 227 9.26 -27.79 1.78
CA LEU A 227 10.42 -27.10 2.34
C LEU A 227 10.94 -26.06 1.34
N LEU A 228 10.83 -24.78 1.72
CA LEU A 228 11.24 -23.64 0.93
C LEU A 228 12.70 -23.28 1.24
N ASN A 229 13.45 -23.00 0.19
CA ASN A 229 14.80 -22.44 0.27
C ASN A 229 15.02 -21.51 -0.91
N ARG A 230 16.08 -20.70 -0.84
CA ARG A 230 16.44 -19.71 -1.85
C ARG A 230 16.60 -20.27 -3.24
N LYS A 231 17.12 -21.50 -3.38
CA LYS A 231 17.28 -22.16 -4.68
C LYS A 231 15.93 -22.47 -5.30
N LEU A 232 14.99 -22.99 -4.51
CA LEU A 232 13.64 -23.33 -4.98
C LEU A 232 12.85 -22.09 -5.41
N VAL A 233 12.92 -21.00 -4.64
CA VAL A 233 12.12 -19.79 -4.88
C VAL A 233 12.84 -18.72 -5.71
N GLN A 234 14.04 -19.00 -6.23
CA GLN A 234 14.88 -17.98 -6.88
C GLN A 234 14.20 -17.25 -8.04
N GLY A 235 13.44 -18.00 -8.86
CA GLY A 235 12.82 -17.52 -10.10
C GLY A 235 11.29 -17.52 -10.11
N ILE A 236 10.62 -17.80 -8.99
CA ILE A 236 9.15 -17.87 -8.97
C ILE A 236 8.49 -16.51 -9.24
N ASN A 237 9.18 -15.41 -8.93
CA ASN A 237 8.72 -14.04 -9.20
C ASN A 237 8.59 -13.72 -10.70
N MET A 238 9.25 -14.48 -11.58
CA MET A 238 9.12 -14.32 -13.04
C MET A 238 7.81 -14.88 -13.59
N ARG A 239 6.94 -15.44 -12.73
CA ARG A 239 5.65 -16.02 -13.11
C ARG A 239 4.54 -15.36 -12.29
N GLY A 240 3.39 -15.17 -12.92
CA GLY A 240 2.16 -14.81 -12.21
C GLY A 240 1.59 -15.99 -11.42
N GLY A 241 0.48 -15.75 -10.71
CA GLY A 241 -0.16 -16.75 -9.85
C GLY A 241 0.56 -16.93 -8.51
N SER A 242 0.38 -18.10 -7.88
CA SER A 242 1.06 -18.48 -6.63
C SER A 242 1.72 -19.85 -6.76
N PHE A 243 3.01 -19.92 -6.44
CA PHE A 243 3.78 -21.15 -6.34
C PHE A 243 3.20 -22.13 -5.32
N LEU A 244 2.65 -21.62 -4.21
CA LEU A 244 2.01 -22.44 -3.17
C LEU A 244 0.54 -22.76 -3.50
N GLY A 245 -0.02 -22.18 -4.56
CA GLY A 245 -1.46 -22.24 -4.83
C GLY A 245 -2.28 -21.39 -3.85
N VAL A 246 -3.56 -21.20 -4.14
CA VAL A 246 -4.47 -20.40 -3.28
C VAL A 246 -5.76 -21.15 -3.01
N SER A 247 -6.41 -20.86 -1.89
CA SER A 247 -7.76 -21.31 -1.58
C SER A 247 -8.54 -20.23 -0.83
N ARG A 248 -9.87 -20.38 -0.82
CA ARG A 248 -10.80 -19.52 -0.08
C ARG A 248 -11.33 -20.28 1.14
N GLY A 249 -11.57 -19.53 2.21
CA GLY A 249 -12.17 -20.03 3.45
C GLY A 249 -11.16 -20.65 4.42
N ILE A 250 -11.59 -20.73 5.67
CA ILE A 250 -10.95 -21.45 6.76
C ILE A 250 -12.00 -22.36 7.37
N SER A 251 -11.69 -23.64 7.54
CA SER A 251 -12.63 -24.61 8.09
C SER A 251 -12.77 -24.42 9.61
N ASN A 252 -11.65 -24.43 10.32
CA ASN A 252 -11.60 -24.29 11.77
C ASN A 252 -10.26 -23.66 12.20
N VAL A 253 -10.33 -22.59 12.99
CA VAL A 253 -9.14 -21.88 13.51
C VAL A 253 -8.34 -22.79 14.45
N THR A 254 -9.03 -23.59 15.26
CA THR A 254 -8.40 -24.46 16.26
C THR A 254 -7.52 -25.52 15.62
N ASP A 255 -8.02 -26.18 14.57
CA ASP A 255 -7.28 -27.21 13.84
C ASP A 255 -6.00 -26.65 13.22
N VAL A 256 -6.04 -25.40 12.74
CA VAL A 256 -4.85 -24.71 12.22
C VAL A 256 -3.84 -24.49 13.34
N VAL A 257 -4.27 -24.00 14.51
CA VAL A 257 -3.37 -23.79 15.67
C VAL A 257 -2.78 -25.10 16.17
N ASP A 258 -3.58 -26.17 16.24
CA ASP A 258 -3.12 -27.50 16.64
C ASP A 258 -2.05 -28.02 15.67
N LYS A 259 -2.23 -27.81 14.36
CA LYS A 259 -1.22 -28.15 13.36
C LYS A 259 0.03 -27.27 13.42
N LEU A 260 -0.10 -25.98 13.70
CA LEU A 260 1.06 -25.12 13.94
C LEU A 260 1.87 -25.63 15.14
N ALA A 261 1.21 -26.11 16.20
CA ALA A 261 1.86 -26.74 17.35
C ALA A 261 2.54 -28.06 16.98
N GLU A 262 1.85 -28.95 16.26
CA GLU A 262 2.39 -30.23 15.80
C GLU A 262 3.63 -30.07 14.93
N TRP A 263 3.64 -29.02 14.10
CA TRP A 263 4.76 -28.68 13.23
C TRP A 263 5.79 -27.75 13.92
N ASP A 264 5.65 -27.49 15.22
CA ASP A 264 6.52 -26.62 16.02
C ASP A 264 6.81 -25.27 15.34
N ILE A 265 5.80 -24.73 14.64
CA ILE A 265 5.90 -23.43 13.96
C ILE A 265 5.86 -22.33 15.00
N ASN A 266 6.83 -21.41 14.93
CA ASN A 266 6.91 -20.23 15.79
C ASN A 266 6.83 -18.90 15.03
N MET A 267 6.88 -18.93 13.69
CA MET A 267 6.59 -17.77 12.84
C MET A 267 5.59 -18.16 11.74
N PHE A 268 4.45 -17.48 11.69
CA PHE A 268 3.40 -17.77 10.73
C PHE A 268 3.06 -16.56 9.87
N PHE A 269 3.28 -16.68 8.56
CA PHE A 269 3.08 -15.62 7.58
C PHE A 269 1.85 -15.90 6.71
N VAL A 270 0.85 -15.03 6.79
CA VAL A 270 -0.43 -15.16 6.07
C VAL A 270 -0.51 -14.10 4.98
N ILE A 271 -0.33 -14.50 3.73
CA ILE A 271 -0.46 -13.61 2.56
C ILE A 271 -1.90 -13.69 2.06
N GLY A 272 -2.67 -12.62 2.22
CA GLY A 272 -4.11 -12.67 1.91
C GLY A 272 -4.84 -11.34 2.01
N GLY A 273 -6.13 -11.33 1.67
CA GLY A 273 -6.98 -10.13 1.78
C GLY A 273 -7.62 -10.01 3.16
N ASN A 274 -8.70 -9.23 3.27
CA ASN A 274 -9.43 -8.96 4.52
C ASN A 274 -9.82 -10.25 5.26
N GLY A 275 -10.45 -11.22 4.58
CA GLY A 275 -10.84 -12.49 5.22
C GLY A 275 -9.65 -13.32 5.73
N SER A 276 -8.49 -13.24 5.07
CA SER A 276 -7.28 -13.93 5.52
C SER A 276 -6.62 -13.23 6.71
N HIS A 277 -6.68 -11.90 6.74
CA HIS A 277 -6.25 -11.09 7.89
C HIS A 277 -7.16 -11.34 9.10
N ALA A 278 -8.48 -11.42 8.90
CA ALA A 278 -9.42 -11.83 9.94
C ALA A 278 -9.08 -13.21 10.52
N ALA A 279 -8.76 -14.19 9.66
CA ALA A 279 -8.31 -15.51 10.10
C ALA A 279 -6.97 -15.45 10.86
N ALA A 280 -6.01 -14.63 10.40
CA ALA A 280 -4.74 -14.43 11.08
C ALA A 280 -4.91 -13.85 12.50
N ASN A 281 -5.78 -12.86 12.67
CA ASN A 281 -6.14 -12.32 13.99
C ASN A 281 -6.79 -13.38 14.89
N ALA A 282 -7.74 -14.16 14.36
CA ALA A 282 -8.37 -15.24 15.12
C ALA A 282 -7.35 -16.31 15.57
N ILE A 283 -6.42 -16.70 14.69
CA ILE A 283 -5.33 -17.64 15.01
C ILE A 283 -4.42 -17.06 16.09
N HIS A 284 -4.02 -15.79 15.95
CA HIS A 284 -3.21 -15.08 16.95
C HIS A 284 -3.87 -15.11 18.33
N GLN A 285 -5.15 -14.76 18.43
CA GLN A 285 -5.90 -14.76 19.69
C GLN A 285 -5.93 -16.14 20.36
N VAL A 286 -6.06 -17.22 19.58
CA VAL A 286 -6.03 -18.58 20.11
C VAL A 286 -4.62 -18.96 20.59
N CYS A 287 -3.57 -18.61 19.84
CA CYS A 287 -2.17 -18.82 20.25
C CYS A 287 -1.87 -18.08 21.56
N GLN A 288 -2.29 -16.81 21.67
CA GLN A 288 -2.12 -15.97 22.86
C GLN A 288 -2.83 -16.58 24.07
N LYS A 289 -4.09 -16.98 23.93
CA LYS A 289 -4.87 -17.66 24.99
C LYS A 289 -4.22 -18.95 25.49
N ARG A 290 -3.49 -19.65 24.61
CA ARG A 290 -2.77 -20.90 24.92
C ARG A 290 -1.33 -20.66 25.39
N GLY A 291 -0.87 -19.42 25.49
CA GLY A 291 0.51 -19.08 25.89
C GLY A 291 1.56 -19.59 24.89
N MET A 292 1.20 -19.74 23.61
CA MET A 292 2.09 -20.29 22.59
C MET A 292 3.06 -19.23 22.09
N LYS A 293 4.33 -19.60 21.93
CA LYS A 293 5.37 -18.71 21.39
C LYS A 293 5.33 -18.65 19.85
N ILE A 294 4.22 -18.16 19.29
CA ILE A 294 4.00 -18.04 17.84
C ILE A 294 3.68 -16.59 17.48
N VAL A 295 4.46 -16.00 16.59
CA VAL A 295 4.09 -14.72 15.95
C VAL A 295 3.31 -14.96 14.67
N VAL A 296 2.21 -14.23 14.50
CA VAL A 296 1.36 -14.28 13.30
C VAL A 296 1.45 -12.94 12.59
N VAL A 297 1.92 -12.94 11.34
CA VAL A 297 2.12 -11.73 10.54
C VAL A 297 1.30 -11.82 9.24
N GLY A 298 0.45 -10.84 9.03
CA GLY A 298 -0.31 -10.67 7.79
C GLY A 298 0.50 -9.92 6.73
N ILE A 299 0.34 -10.30 5.46
CA ILE A 299 0.83 -9.52 4.32
C ILE A 299 -0.36 -9.14 3.43
N PRO A 300 -0.63 -7.84 3.22
CA PRO A 300 -1.89 -7.33 2.68
C PRO A 300 -1.99 -7.55 1.17
N LYS A 301 -2.73 -8.59 0.76
CA LYS A 301 -2.94 -8.96 -0.64
C LYS A 301 -4.35 -8.60 -1.11
N THR A 302 -4.45 -7.49 -1.84
CA THR A 302 -5.64 -7.09 -2.59
C THR A 302 -5.20 -6.34 -3.84
N ILE A 303 -5.90 -6.54 -4.97
CA ILE A 303 -5.70 -5.69 -6.13
C ILE A 303 -6.61 -4.46 -6.08
N ASP A 304 -7.67 -4.48 -5.26
CA ASP A 304 -8.68 -3.41 -5.23
C ASP A 304 -8.21 -2.19 -4.43
N ASN A 305 -7.05 -2.28 -3.77
CA ASN A 305 -6.47 -1.25 -2.90
C ASN A 305 -7.41 -0.77 -1.78
N ASP A 306 -8.12 -1.73 -1.19
CA ASP A 306 -9.24 -1.52 -0.28
C ASP A 306 -8.90 -1.81 1.20
N ILE A 307 -7.61 -1.88 1.57
CA ILE A 307 -7.20 -2.07 2.96
C ILE A 307 -7.05 -0.71 3.65
N LEU A 308 -7.68 -0.55 4.81
CA LEU A 308 -7.67 0.70 5.57
C LEU A 308 -6.25 1.04 6.04
N LEU A 309 -5.95 2.34 6.16
CA LEU A 309 -4.66 2.90 6.58
C LEU A 309 -3.48 2.63 5.63
N ILE A 310 -3.62 1.73 4.66
CA ILE A 310 -2.59 1.43 3.66
C ILE A 310 -2.85 2.23 2.38
N GLU A 311 -1.87 3.03 1.97
CA GLU A 311 -1.97 3.87 0.77
C GLU A 311 -2.03 3.06 -0.51
N ARG A 312 -1.19 2.04 -0.59
CA ARG A 312 -1.02 1.17 -1.75
C ARG A 312 -0.72 -0.26 -1.32
N THR A 313 -1.48 -1.18 -1.89
CA THR A 313 -1.32 -2.63 -1.75
C THR A 313 -0.66 -3.21 -2.99
N PHE A 314 0.07 -4.31 -2.84
CA PHE A 314 0.82 -4.88 -3.96
C PHE A 314 -0.11 -5.54 -4.98
N GLY A 315 0.23 -5.38 -6.25
CA GLY A 315 -0.54 -5.84 -7.40
C GLY A 315 -1.57 -4.82 -7.90
N PHE A 316 -1.81 -3.73 -7.15
CA PHE A 316 -2.71 -2.65 -7.57
C PHE A 316 -2.20 -1.93 -8.82
N ASP A 317 -0.93 -1.49 -8.83
CA ASP A 317 -0.37 -0.74 -9.97
C ASP A 317 -0.31 -1.62 -11.23
N THR A 318 0.06 -2.90 -11.07
CA THR A 318 -0.01 -3.89 -12.15
C THR A 318 -1.45 -4.06 -12.65
N ALA A 319 -2.43 -4.10 -11.74
CA ALA A 319 -3.83 -4.23 -12.12
C ALA A 319 -4.34 -3.01 -12.90
N VAL A 320 -3.94 -1.80 -12.50
CA VAL A 320 -4.22 -0.56 -13.23
C VAL A 320 -3.59 -0.59 -14.63
N GLU A 321 -2.34 -1.04 -14.75
CA GLU A 321 -1.65 -1.15 -16.04
C GLU A 321 -2.34 -2.12 -17.00
N GLU A 322 -2.73 -3.32 -16.53
CA GLU A 322 -3.44 -4.30 -17.35
C GLU A 322 -4.88 -3.87 -17.66
N ALA A 323 -5.56 -3.20 -16.71
CA ALA A 323 -6.88 -2.60 -16.95
C ALA A 323 -6.82 -1.53 -18.03
N LYS A 324 -5.79 -0.67 -18.00
CA LYS A 324 -5.55 0.34 -19.04
C LYS A 324 -5.36 -0.29 -20.42
N ARG A 325 -4.63 -1.41 -20.53
CA ARG A 325 -4.51 -2.14 -21.82
C ARG A 325 -5.85 -2.67 -22.34
N ALA A 326 -6.74 -3.12 -21.45
CA ALA A 326 -8.08 -3.53 -21.83
C ALA A 326 -8.94 -2.35 -22.29
N ILE A 327 -8.82 -1.20 -21.64
CA ILE A 327 -9.47 0.06 -22.07
C ILE A 327 -8.97 0.49 -23.44
N ASP A 328 -7.66 0.46 -23.68
CA ASP A 328 -7.09 0.82 -24.99
C ASP A 328 -7.64 -0.08 -26.11
N ALA A 329 -7.75 -1.39 -25.86
CA ALA A 329 -8.36 -2.32 -26.80
C ALA A 329 -9.84 -1.98 -27.06
N ALA A 330 -10.61 -1.66 -26.01
CA ALA A 330 -12.00 -1.25 -26.13
C ALA A 330 -12.15 0.04 -26.95
N TYR A 331 -11.26 0.99 -26.75
CA TYR A 331 -11.23 2.24 -27.50
C TYR A 331 -10.92 2.01 -28.98
N ILE A 332 -9.91 1.19 -29.29
CA ILE A 332 -9.56 0.86 -30.69
C ILE A 332 -10.74 0.18 -31.39
N GLU A 333 -11.39 -0.77 -30.73
CA GLU A 333 -12.60 -1.43 -31.26
C GLU A 333 -13.75 -0.43 -31.47
N ALA A 334 -14.05 0.40 -30.46
CA ALA A 334 -15.14 1.36 -30.52
C ALA A 334 -14.93 2.46 -31.58
N SER A 335 -13.71 2.97 -31.71
CA SER A 335 -13.37 4.01 -32.69
C SER A 335 -13.27 3.50 -34.13
N SER A 336 -13.06 2.20 -34.32
CA SER A 336 -12.98 1.57 -35.65
C SER A 336 -14.35 1.13 -36.19
N ALA A 337 -15.37 1.06 -35.35
CA ALA A 337 -16.73 0.65 -35.73
C ALA A 337 -17.65 1.87 -35.91
N PHE A 338 -18.60 1.78 -36.85
CA PHE A 338 -19.64 2.80 -37.02
C PHE A 338 -20.55 2.81 -35.79
N ASN A 339 -20.62 3.95 -35.09
CA ASN A 339 -21.32 4.08 -33.81
C ASN A 339 -20.86 3.03 -32.78
N GLY A 340 -19.55 2.83 -32.67
CA GLY A 340 -18.98 1.79 -31.80
C GLY A 340 -19.06 2.14 -30.31
N ILE A 341 -19.36 1.13 -29.49
CA ILE A 341 -19.43 1.24 -28.04
C ILE A 341 -18.52 0.18 -27.41
N GLY A 342 -17.54 0.62 -26.63
CA GLY A 342 -16.66 -0.26 -25.87
C GLY A 342 -17.05 -0.28 -24.39
N ILE A 343 -17.46 -1.44 -23.86
CA ILE A 343 -17.77 -1.60 -22.44
C ILE A 343 -16.69 -2.49 -21.81
N VAL A 344 -16.02 -1.97 -20.79
CA VAL A 344 -14.95 -2.68 -20.07
C VAL A 344 -15.37 -2.91 -18.63
N LYS A 345 -15.56 -4.17 -18.24
CA LYS A 345 -15.75 -4.53 -16.82
C LYS A 345 -14.40 -4.62 -16.13
N LEU A 346 -14.22 -3.93 -15.02
CA LEU A 346 -13.02 -4.00 -14.20
C LEU A 346 -13.32 -4.56 -12.81
N MET A 347 -12.24 -4.99 -12.14
CA MET A 347 -12.26 -5.37 -10.74
C MET A 347 -12.64 -4.17 -9.86
N GLY A 348 -13.22 -4.43 -8.69
CA GLY A 348 -13.72 -3.40 -7.79
C GLY A 348 -15.03 -3.83 -7.14
N ARG A 349 -14.95 -4.79 -6.21
CA ARG A 349 -16.14 -5.37 -5.54
C ARG A 349 -16.83 -4.37 -4.63
N GLN A 350 -16.05 -3.74 -3.77
CA GLN A 350 -16.52 -2.79 -2.74
C GLN A 350 -16.02 -1.37 -2.99
N SER A 351 -14.96 -1.23 -3.80
CA SER A 351 -14.33 0.04 -4.11
C SER A 351 -13.94 0.18 -5.58
N GLY A 352 -13.96 1.42 -6.08
CA GLY A 352 -13.72 1.77 -7.47
C GLY A 352 -12.28 2.13 -7.84
N PHE A 353 -11.27 1.86 -6.99
CA PHE A 353 -9.93 2.41 -7.19
C PHE A 353 -9.28 2.02 -8.51
N ILE A 354 -9.38 0.74 -8.94
CA ILE A 354 -8.83 0.29 -10.22
C ILE A 354 -9.53 1.01 -11.37
N ALA A 355 -10.86 1.07 -11.36
CA ALA A 355 -11.63 1.73 -12.41
C ALA A 355 -11.31 3.22 -12.52
N MET A 356 -11.21 3.93 -11.38
CA MET A 356 -10.82 5.34 -11.34
C MET A 356 -9.39 5.56 -11.88
N HIS A 357 -8.40 4.80 -11.40
CA HIS A 357 -7.00 5.00 -11.80
C HIS A 357 -6.74 4.56 -13.25
N ALA A 358 -7.33 3.45 -13.70
CA ALA A 358 -7.20 2.98 -15.08
C ALA A 358 -7.84 3.95 -16.07
N THR A 359 -8.99 4.54 -15.70
CA THR A 359 -9.65 5.60 -16.48
C THR A 359 -8.75 6.82 -16.62
N LEU A 360 -8.24 7.34 -15.49
CA LEU A 360 -7.36 8.50 -15.49
C LEU A 360 -6.04 8.24 -16.25
N ALA A 361 -5.48 7.03 -16.15
CA ALA A 361 -4.27 6.64 -16.84
C ALA A 361 -4.47 6.43 -18.36
N SER A 362 -5.67 6.01 -18.79
CA SER A 362 -5.98 5.81 -20.21
C SER A 362 -6.29 7.14 -20.91
N GLY A 363 -7.12 7.98 -20.30
CA GLY A 363 -7.59 9.23 -20.91
C GLY A 363 -8.59 9.05 -22.07
N GLN A 364 -9.00 7.82 -22.39
CA GLN A 364 -9.90 7.50 -23.51
C GLN A 364 -11.34 7.16 -23.08
N VAL A 365 -11.63 7.17 -21.78
CA VAL A 365 -12.92 6.74 -21.23
C VAL A 365 -13.89 7.91 -21.22
N ASP A 366 -15.12 7.69 -21.69
CA ASP A 366 -16.19 8.69 -21.67
C ASP A 366 -17.01 8.64 -20.37
N ALA A 367 -17.20 7.44 -19.79
CA ALA A 367 -17.89 7.27 -18.52
C ALA A 367 -17.26 6.14 -17.70
N VAL A 368 -17.02 6.40 -16.41
CA VAL A 368 -16.60 5.41 -15.42
C VAL A 368 -17.67 5.28 -14.33
N LEU A 369 -18.02 4.04 -14.03
CA LEU A 369 -19.03 3.66 -13.05
C LEU A 369 -18.35 2.88 -11.91
N ILE A 370 -18.47 3.37 -10.68
CA ILE A 370 -17.86 2.78 -9.48
C ILE A 370 -18.92 2.44 -8.42
N PRO A 371 -18.65 1.49 -7.48
CA PRO A 371 -19.60 1.11 -6.45
C PRO A 371 -20.05 2.26 -5.54
N GLU A 372 -19.20 3.28 -5.36
CA GLU A 372 -19.43 4.39 -4.44
C GLU A 372 -20.37 5.46 -4.99
N VAL A 373 -20.53 5.54 -6.32
CA VAL A 373 -21.30 6.62 -6.97
C VAL A 373 -22.54 6.03 -7.66
N PRO A 374 -23.76 6.39 -7.20
CA PRO A 374 -24.98 5.94 -7.86
C PRO A 374 -25.14 6.60 -9.24
N PHE A 375 -25.86 5.93 -10.14
CA PHE A 375 -26.16 6.44 -11.48
C PHE A 375 -27.53 5.94 -11.93
N GLU A 376 -28.23 6.74 -12.74
CA GLU A 376 -29.46 6.37 -13.45
C GLU A 376 -29.13 5.90 -14.88
N MET A 377 -29.87 4.89 -15.34
CA MET A 377 -29.73 4.38 -16.71
C MET A 377 -30.43 5.27 -17.72
N GLU A 378 -31.69 5.63 -17.44
CA GLU A 378 -32.56 6.42 -18.32
C GLU A 378 -32.72 7.85 -17.79
N GLY A 379 -33.49 8.68 -18.50
CA GLY A 379 -33.76 10.07 -18.12
C GLY A 379 -32.80 11.08 -18.75
N LYS A 380 -33.07 12.37 -18.48
CA LYS A 380 -32.32 13.49 -19.08
C LYS A 380 -30.82 13.46 -18.74
N TYR A 381 -30.50 12.99 -17.54
CA TYR A 381 -29.14 12.88 -16.99
C TYR A 381 -28.65 11.42 -16.92
N GLY A 382 -29.43 10.47 -17.43
CA GLY A 382 -29.06 9.06 -17.40
C GLY A 382 -27.92 8.71 -18.34
N LEU A 383 -27.24 7.60 -18.02
CA LEU A 383 -26.11 7.07 -18.77
C LEU A 383 -26.43 6.85 -20.26
N LEU A 384 -27.59 6.27 -20.58
CA LEU A 384 -27.95 5.94 -21.97
C LEU A 384 -28.09 7.20 -22.85
N GLN A 385 -28.68 8.26 -22.30
CA GLN A 385 -28.83 9.53 -22.99
C GLN A 385 -27.46 10.21 -23.20
N TYR A 386 -26.55 10.10 -22.22
CA TYR A 386 -25.18 10.58 -22.34
C TYR A 386 -24.42 9.83 -23.44
N MET A 387 -24.48 8.49 -23.44
CA MET A 387 -23.82 7.64 -24.44
C MET A 387 -24.31 7.97 -25.86
N ARG A 388 -25.61 8.17 -26.04
CA ARG A 388 -26.18 8.61 -27.32
C ARG A 388 -25.54 9.92 -27.80
N LYS A 389 -25.45 10.94 -26.94
CA LYS A 389 -24.84 12.23 -27.28
C LYS A 389 -23.36 12.09 -27.62
N ARG A 390 -22.63 11.19 -26.93
CA ARG A 390 -21.21 10.91 -27.23
C ARG A 390 -21.05 10.28 -28.60
N ILE A 391 -21.90 9.30 -28.95
CA ILE A 391 -21.90 8.70 -30.29
C ILE A 391 -22.25 9.73 -31.37
N GLU A 392 -23.28 10.55 -31.17
CA GLU A 392 -23.66 11.62 -32.12
C GLU A 392 -22.51 12.64 -32.34
N LYS A 393 -21.72 12.91 -31.30
CA LYS A 393 -20.62 13.88 -31.35
C LYS A 393 -19.31 13.30 -31.89
N ASN A 394 -18.94 12.09 -31.45
CA ASN A 394 -17.61 11.53 -31.63
C ASN A 394 -17.59 10.24 -32.48
N GLY A 395 -18.75 9.68 -32.81
CA GLY A 395 -18.88 8.40 -33.52
C GLY A 395 -18.60 7.15 -32.67
N CYS A 396 -18.12 7.30 -31.44
CA CYS A 396 -17.86 6.19 -30.52
C CYS A 396 -18.07 6.58 -29.05
N CYS A 397 -18.17 5.57 -28.17
CA CYS A 397 -18.24 5.76 -26.72
C CYS A 397 -17.58 4.60 -25.94
N VAL A 398 -16.74 4.90 -24.97
CA VAL A 398 -16.08 3.93 -24.08
C VAL A 398 -16.57 4.10 -22.64
N VAL A 399 -17.07 3.01 -22.06
CA VAL A 399 -17.58 2.95 -20.70
C VAL A 399 -16.81 1.93 -19.88
N VAL A 400 -16.30 2.35 -18.73
CA VAL A 400 -15.67 1.49 -17.73
C VAL A 400 -16.66 1.25 -16.60
N VAL A 401 -16.84 -0.01 -16.19
CA VAL A 401 -17.72 -0.38 -15.09
C VAL A 401 -17.00 -1.30 -14.11
N ALA A 402 -16.90 -0.89 -12.85
CA ALA A 402 -16.41 -1.77 -11.78
C ALA A 402 -17.47 -2.85 -11.47
N GLU A 403 -17.04 -4.07 -11.14
CA GLU A 403 -17.97 -5.20 -10.89
C GLU A 403 -19.02 -4.93 -9.79
N GLY A 404 -18.68 -4.10 -8.80
CA GLY A 404 -19.59 -3.70 -7.73
C GLY A 404 -20.53 -2.53 -8.07
N ALA A 405 -20.33 -1.85 -9.20
CA ALA A 405 -21.21 -0.75 -9.60
C ALA A 405 -22.59 -1.27 -10.03
N GLY A 406 -23.64 -0.48 -9.80
CA GLY A 406 -24.98 -0.78 -10.34
C GLY A 406 -25.66 -2.03 -9.78
N GLN A 407 -25.14 -2.63 -8.69
CA GLN A 407 -25.72 -3.85 -8.10
C GLN A 407 -27.16 -3.65 -7.59
N ALA A 408 -27.62 -2.40 -7.41
CA ALA A 408 -29.02 -2.09 -7.09
C ALA A 408 -30.00 -2.39 -8.24
N TYR A 409 -29.52 -2.44 -9.49
CA TYR A 409 -30.34 -2.78 -10.66
C TYR A 409 -30.46 -4.28 -10.91
N LEU A 410 -29.67 -5.07 -10.20
CA LEU A 410 -29.54 -6.50 -10.43
C LEU A 410 -30.25 -7.27 -9.32
N GLU A 411 -30.95 -8.33 -9.70
CA GLU A 411 -31.45 -9.29 -8.72
C GLU A 411 -30.26 -9.92 -7.98
N LYS A 412 -30.38 -9.99 -6.66
CA LYS A 412 -29.37 -10.63 -5.82
C LYS A 412 -29.43 -12.14 -6.05
N THR A 413 -28.29 -12.74 -6.34
CA THR A 413 -28.18 -14.20 -6.54
C THR A 413 -28.52 -15.01 -5.28
N GLY A 414 -28.41 -14.40 -4.09
CA GLY A 414 -28.56 -15.08 -2.80
C GLY A 414 -27.42 -16.07 -2.47
N ALA A 415 -26.44 -16.22 -3.37
CA ALA A 415 -25.32 -17.13 -3.21
C ALA A 415 -24.15 -16.45 -2.48
N SER A 416 -23.44 -17.23 -1.66
CA SER A 416 -22.19 -16.83 -1.01
C SER A 416 -21.05 -17.73 -1.44
N ASP A 417 -19.83 -17.18 -1.51
CA ASP A 417 -18.63 -17.95 -1.75
C ASP A 417 -18.20 -18.77 -0.52
N ALA A 418 -17.19 -19.63 -0.67
CA ALA A 418 -16.65 -20.45 0.43
C ALA A 418 -16.03 -19.63 1.59
N SER A 419 -15.90 -18.32 1.45
CA SER A 419 -15.47 -17.39 2.50
C SER A 419 -16.63 -16.57 3.08
N GLY A 420 -17.88 -16.88 2.70
CA GLY A 420 -19.08 -16.21 3.18
C GLY A 420 -19.40 -14.89 2.47
N ASN A 421 -18.67 -14.51 1.41
CA ASN A 421 -18.93 -13.26 0.70
C ASN A 421 -20.03 -13.44 -0.34
N PRO A 422 -20.97 -12.48 -0.48
CA PRO A 422 -21.97 -12.50 -1.54
C PRO A 422 -21.34 -12.59 -2.94
N VAL A 423 -21.97 -13.38 -3.81
CA VAL A 423 -21.62 -13.46 -5.23
C VAL A 423 -22.38 -12.36 -5.98
N LEU A 424 -21.62 -11.42 -6.55
CA LEU A 424 -22.18 -10.31 -7.33
C LEU A 424 -22.76 -10.79 -8.66
N SER A 425 -23.82 -10.11 -9.11
CA SER A 425 -24.39 -10.30 -10.44
C SER A 425 -23.51 -9.62 -11.49
N ASP A 426 -23.46 -10.16 -12.72
CA ASP A 426 -22.58 -9.67 -13.79
C ASP A 426 -23.13 -8.36 -14.40
N VAL A 427 -22.73 -7.22 -13.80
CA VAL A 427 -23.11 -5.88 -14.26
C VAL A 427 -22.65 -5.60 -15.69
N GLY A 428 -21.53 -6.18 -16.13
CA GLY A 428 -21.00 -5.93 -17.47
C GLY A 428 -21.94 -6.45 -18.56
N LYS A 429 -22.35 -7.71 -18.45
CA LYS A 429 -23.32 -8.30 -19.39
C LYS A 429 -24.69 -7.62 -19.33
N TRP A 430 -25.15 -7.31 -18.12
CA TRP A 430 -26.41 -6.59 -17.94
C TRP A 430 -26.38 -5.22 -18.63
N LEU A 431 -25.32 -4.43 -18.41
CA LEU A 431 -25.14 -3.12 -19.02
C LEU A 431 -25.12 -3.22 -20.55
N CYS A 432 -24.41 -4.20 -21.10
CA CYS A 432 -24.43 -4.46 -22.55
C CYS A 432 -25.84 -4.75 -23.09
N GLY A 433 -26.66 -5.49 -22.34
CA GLY A 433 -28.06 -5.75 -22.70
C GLY A 433 -28.87 -4.45 -22.75
N GLN A 434 -28.81 -3.66 -21.68
CA GLN A 434 -29.53 -2.38 -21.58
C GLN A 434 -29.14 -1.40 -22.70
N VAL A 435 -27.84 -1.30 -23.00
CA VAL A 435 -27.34 -0.44 -24.09
C VAL A 435 -27.86 -0.92 -25.45
N LYS A 436 -27.78 -2.23 -25.75
CA LYS A 436 -28.29 -2.79 -27.01
C LYS A 436 -29.79 -2.54 -27.18
N ASP A 437 -30.58 -2.76 -26.13
CA ASP A 437 -32.02 -2.58 -26.15
C ASP A 437 -32.40 -1.10 -26.38
N TYR A 438 -31.70 -0.18 -25.71
CA TYR A 438 -31.91 1.26 -25.89
C TYR A 438 -31.63 1.72 -27.32
N PHE A 439 -30.46 1.37 -27.89
CA PHE A 439 -30.08 1.79 -29.24
C PHE A 439 -30.99 1.18 -30.31
N LYS A 440 -31.43 -0.07 -30.11
CA LYS A 440 -32.45 -0.72 -30.95
C LYS A 440 -33.79 0.03 -30.89
N LYS A 441 -34.25 0.43 -29.69
CA LYS A 441 -35.52 1.16 -29.49
C LYS A 441 -35.54 2.53 -30.18
N ILE A 442 -34.41 3.24 -30.18
CA ILE A 442 -34.32 4.56 -30.82
C ILE A 442 -33.96 4.50 -32.31
N GLY A 443 -33.76 3.30 -32.88
CA GLY A 443 -33.44 3.12 -34.30
C GLY A 443 -32.06 3.61 -34.71
N VAL A 444 -31.11 3.71 -33.76
CA VAL A 444 -29.73 4.12 -34.04
C VAL A 444 -28.85 2.86 -34.05
N PRO A 445 -28.18 2.54 -35.18
CA PRO A 445 -27.26 1.40 -35.20
C PRO A 445 -26.10 1.66 -34.25
N ALA A 446 -25.73 0.66 -33.45
CA ALA A 446 -24.59 0.72 -32.53
C ALA A 446 -23.90 -0.65 -32.46
N ASP A 447 -22.58 -0.67 -32.59
CA ASP A 447 -21.78 -1.89 -32.45
C ASP A 447 -21.19 -1.96 -31.04
N VAL A 448 -21.74 -2.83 -30.19
CA VAL A 448 -21.36 -2.94 -28.77
C VAL A 448 -20.38 -4.08 -28.56
N LYS A 449 -19.14 -3.74 -28.17
CA LYS A 449 -18.10 -4.68 -27.74
C LYS A 449 -17.98 -4.70 -26.22
N TYR A 450 -17.85 -5.90 -25.67
CA TYR A 450 -17.70 -6.13 -24.24
C TYR A 450 -16.36 -6.80 -23.96
N ILE A 451 -15.59 -6.24 -23.03
CA ILE A 451 -14.30 -6.78 -22.61
C ILE A 451 -14.32 -7.01 -21.10
N ASP A 452 -14.03 -8.26 -20.71
CA ASP A 452 -13.81 -8.67 -19.34
C ASP A 452 -12.38 -9.21 -19.16
N PRO A 453 -11.41 -8.36 -18.76
CA PRO A 453 -10.01 -8.73 -18.56
C PRO A 453 -9.75 -9.31 -17.16
N THR A 454 -10.78 -9.63 -16.36
CA THR A 454 -10.66 -10.01 -14.93
C THR A 454 -9.51 -10.99 -14.64
N TYR A 455 -9.42 -12.09 -15.38
CA TYR A 455 -8.36 -13.09 -15.15
C TYR A 455 -7.02 -12.69 -15.76
N MET A 456 -7.03 -11.93 -16.86
CA MET A 456 -5.82 -11.38 -17.46
C MET A 456 -5.14 -10.38 -16.51
N ILE A 457 -5.91 -9.62 -15.74
CA ILE A 457 -5.37 -8.70 -14.72
C ILE A 457 -4.71 -9.47 -13.58
N ARG A 458 -5.39 -10.48 -13.04
CA ARG A 458 -4.98 -11.15 -11.79
C ARG A 458 -3.86 -12.18 -11.94
N ALA A 459 -3.75 -12.77 -13.12
CA ALA A 459 -2.83 -13.88 -13.39
C ALA A 459 -1.46 -13.41 -13.90
N ARG A 460 -1.25 -12.10 -14.06
CA ARG A 460 0.00 -11.53 -14.59
C ARG A 460 1.12 -11.51 -13.56
N THR A 461 2.35 -11.43 -14.06
CA THR A 461 3.52 -11.02 -13.30
C THR A 461 3.35 -9.57 -12.88
N CYS A 462 3.86 -9.18 -11.70
CA CYS A 462 3.85 -7.78 -11.30
C CYS A 462 4.79 -6.94 -12.17
N ASN A 463 4.51 -5.63 -12.23
CA ASN A 463 5.42 -4.66 -12.82
C ASN A 463 6.53 -4.26 -11.83
N ALA A 464 7.47 -3.41 -12.26
CA ALA A 464 8.64 -3.05 -11.46
C ALA A 464 8.28 -2.38 -10.12
N ALA A 465 7.24 -1.53 -10.09
CA ALA A 465 6.81 -0.85 -8.88
C ALA A 465 6.28 -1.85 -7.84
N ASP A 466 5.43 -2.78 -8.28
CA ASP A 466 4.89 -3.84 -7.43
C ASP A 466 5.96 -4.87 -7.02
N HIS A 467 6.95 -5.18 -7.86
CA HIS A 467 8.12 -6.00 -7.50
C HIS A 467 8.87 -5.40 -6.30
N ILE A 468 9.10 -4.08 -6.31
CA ILE A 468 9.76 -3.36 -5.21
C ILE A 468 8.87 -3.41 -3.96
N LEU A 469 7.58 -3.10 -4.09
CA LEU A 469 6.65 -3.11 -2.96
C LEU A 469 6.58 -4.49 -2.31
N CYS A 470 6.41 -5.57 -3.09
CA CYS A 470 6.41 -6.94 -2.58
C CYS A 470 7.71 -7.28 -1.84
N SER A 471 8.84 -6.81 -2.37
CA SER A 471 10.15 -7.05 -1.74
C SER A 471 10.25 -6.34 -0.38
N VAL A 472 9.83 -5.08 -0.31
CA VAL A 472 9.91 -4.34 0.96
C VAL A 472 8.92 -4.89 1.99
N LEU A 473 7.70 -5.25 1.57
CA LEU A 473 6.71 -5.87 2.45
C LEU A 473 7.20 -7.20 3.01
N GLY A 474 7.77 -8.08 2.17
CA GLY A 474 8.31 -9.36 2.61
C GLY A 474 9.49 -9.22 3.57
N GLN A 475 10.38 -8.25 3.36
CA GLN A 475 11.50 -7.97 4.28
C GLN A 475 10.99 -7.51 5.63
N ASN A 476 10.13 -6.50 5.64
CA ASN A 476 9.60 -5.92 6.85
C ASN A 476 8.72 -6.89 7.64
N ALA A 477 7.98 -7.78 6.98
CA ALA A 477 7.22 -8.82 7.67
C ALA A 477 8.13 -9.73 8.50
N VAL A 478 9.26 -10.16 7.93
CA VAL A 478 10.26 -10.98 8.66
C VAL A 478 10.94 -10.18 9.76
N HIS A 479 11.29 -8.91 9.50
CA HIS A 479 11.84 -8.03 10.53
C HIS A 479 10.90 -7.87 11.73
N GLY A 480 9.60 -7.67 11.47
CA GLY A 480 8.58 -7.55 12.50
C GLY A 480 8.44 -8.84 13.31
N ALA A 481 8.40 -9.99 12.64
CA ALA A 481 8.34 -11.30 13.28
C ALA A 481 9.53 -11.56 14.22
N PHE A 482 10.76 -11.29 13.76
CA PHE A 482 11.96 -11.42 14.61
C PHE A 482 11.96 -10.44 15.77
N ALA A 483 11.49 -9.22 15.54
CA ALA A 483 11.32 -8.20 16.56
C ALA A 483 10.19 -8.51 17.55
N GLY A 484 9.47 -9.64 17.41
CA GLY A 484 8.45 -10.06 18.37
C GLY A 484 7.07 -9.46 18.12
N TYR A 485 6.89 -8.64 17.09
CA TYR A 485 5.56 -8.13 16.72
C TYR A 485 4.70 -9.24 16.12
N SER A 486 3.47 -9.34 16.60
CA SER A 486 2.47 -10.31 16.17
C SER A 486 1.14 -9.60 15.90
N ASN A 487 0.19 -10.26 15.25
CA ASN A 487 -1.10 -9.66 14.88
C ASN A 487 -0.98 -8.37 14.06
N ILE A 488 0.15 -8.22 13.36
CA ILE A 488 0.48 -7.06 12.55
C ILE A 488 0.38 -7.38 11.06
N THR A 489 0.17 -6.34 10.28
CA THR A 489 0.43 -6.29 8.85
C THR A 489 1.46 -5.20 8.56
N VAL A 490 2.07 -5.24 7.38
CA VAL A 490 3.00 -4.20 6.91
C VAL A 490 2.32 -3.40 5.80
N GLY A 491 2.33 -2.07 5.91
CA GLY A 491 1.72 -1.18 4.93
C GLY A 491 2.55 0.06 4.64
N LEU A 492 2.32 0.68 3.49
CA LEU A 492 2.85 2.00 3.14
C LEU A 492 1.91 3.08 3.70
N VAL A 493 2.47 3.99 4.50
CA VAL A 493 1.78 5.11 5.17
C VAL A 493 2.66 6.35 5.02
N ASN A 494 2.17 7.39 4.35
CA ASN A 494 2.87 8.64 4.07
C ASN A 494 4.31 8.43 3.63
N SER A 495 4.52 7.60 2.59
CA SER A 495 5.84 7.22 2.06
C SER A 495 6.75 6.40 2.99
N HIS A 496 6.29 6.01 4.17
CA HIS A 496 7.02 5.15 5.10
C HIS A 496 6.34 3.80 5.29
N TYR A 497 7.15 2.75 5.41
CA TYR A 497 6.61 1.43 5.75
C TYR A 497 6.38 1.34 7.25
N CYS A 498 5.20 0.88 7.63
CA CYS A 498 4.78 0.81 9.03
C CYS A 498 4.20 -0.56 9.37
N TYR A 499 4.32 -0.94 10.65
CA TYR A 499 3.53 -2.01 11.23
C TYR A 499 2.17 -1.45 11.64
N LEU A 500 1.11 -2.16 11.27
CA LEU A 500 -0.28 -1.79 11.53
C LEU A 500 -0.98 -2.99 12.14
N ASN A 501 -1.85 -2.77 13.11
CA ASN A 501 -2.65 -3.83 13.70
C ASN A 501 -3.64 -4.41 12.69
N ILE A 502 -3.69 -5.73 12.63
CA ILE A 502 -4.65 -6.44 11.77
C ILE A 502 -6.10 -6.02 12.09
N PRO A 503 -6.55 -5.96 13.36
CA PRO A 503 -7.90 -5.51 13.68
C PRO A 503 -8.25 -4.14 13.12
N ASP A 504 -7.31 -3.19 13.09
CA ASP A 504 -7.55 -1.82 12.61
C ASP A 504 -7.69 -1.74 11.10
N VAL A 505 -6.84 -2.45 10.36
CA VAL A 505 -6.83 -2.38 8.89
C VAL A 505 -8.00 -3.14 8.24
N ILE A 506 -8.63 -4.08 8.97
CA ILE A 506 -9.79 -4.85 8.47
C ILE A 506 -11.14 -4.37 8.98
N LYS A 507 -11.19 -3.27 9.76
CA LYS A 507 -12.46 -2.73 10.31
C LYS A 507 -13.51 -2.51 9.23
N GLN A 508 -13.08 -1.93 8.12
CA GLN A 508 -13.90 -1.68 6.95
C GLN A 508 -13.03 -1.60 5.70
N ALA A 509 -13.63 -1.83 4.54
CA ALA A 509 -12.94 -1.61 3.27
C ALA A 509 -12.72 -0.12 3.03
N ARG A 510 -11.52 0.24 2.59
CA ARG A 510 -11.23 1.58 2.07
C ARG A 510 -11.99 1.78 0.76
N LYS A 511 -12.66 2.92 0.63
CA LYS A 511 -13.47 3.30 -0.54
C LYS A 511 -12.90 4.54 -1.22
N VAL A 512 -13.21 4.71 -2.50
CA VAL A 512 -13.04 5.98 -3.20
C VAL A 512 -13.97 6.99 -2.53
N ASP A 513 -13.41 8.11 -2.07
CA ASP A 513 -14.18 9.25 -1.62
C ASP A 513 -14.66 10.04 -2.86
N PRO A 514 -15.98 10.10 -3.13
CA PRO A 514 -16.55 10.85 -4.26
C PRO A 514 -16.28 12.36 -4.17
N ASP A 515 -15.99 12.89 -2.99
CA ASP A 515 -15.65 14.30 -2.80
C ASP A 515 -14.14 14.52 -2.82
N SER A 516 -13.33 13.49 -3.17
CA SER A 516 -11.88 13.61 -3.20
C SER A 516 -11.36 14.26 -4.48
N ASN A 517 -10.24 14.98 -4.35
CA ASN A 517 -9.53 15.55 -5.50
C ASN A 517 -9.18 14.52 -6.59
N MET A 518 -8.94 13.27 -6.20
CA MET A 518 -8.61 12.21 -7.16
C MET A 518 -9.83 11.83 -8.01
N TRP A 519 -11.01 11.68 -7.39
CA TRP A 519 -12.24 11.42 -8.12
C TRP A 519 -12.63 12.60 -9.02
N HIS A 520 -12.54 13.83 -8.53
CA HIS A 520 -12.78 15.02 -9.34
C HIS A 520 -11.88 15.11 -10.58
N ARG A 521 -10.60 14.73 -10.46
CA ARG A 521 -9.69 14.65 -11.61
C ARG A 521 -10.15 13.59 -12.61
N CYS A 522 -10.62 12.44 -12.14
CA CYS A 522 -11.14 11.37 -12.98
C CYS A 522 -12.39 11.83 -13.76
N VAL A 523 -13.38 12.41 -13.08
CA VAL A 523 -14.61 12.93 -13.71
C VAL A 523 -14.31 14.08 -14.68
N THR A 524 -13.39 14.97 -14.33
CA THR A 524 -12.97 16.06 -15.23
C THR A 524 -12.26 15.52 -16.48
N SER A 525 -11.46 14.47 -16.34
CA SER A 525 -10.74 13.84 -17.46
C SER A 525 -11.68 13.14 -18.44
N THR A 526 -12.75 12.51 -17.95
CA THR A 526 -13.78 11.88 -18.81
C THR A 526 -14.74 12.91 -19.39
N GLY A 527 -14.97 14.01 -18.66
CA GLY A 527 -16.03 14.97 -18.96
C GLY A 527 -17.42 14.39 -18.75
N GLN A 528 -17.55 13.33 -17.93
CA GLN A 528 -18.85 12.77 -17.59
C GLN A 528 -19.60 13.68 -16.61
N PRO A 529 -20.93 13.81 -16.73
CA PRO A 529 -21.75 14.44 -15.70
C PRO A 529 -21.96 13.47 -14.53
N ASP A 530 -22.55 13.98 -13.45
CA ASP A 530 -23.23 13.11 -12.49
C ASP A 530 -24.46 12.50 -13.18
N PHE A 531 -24.56 11.17 -13.13
CA PHE A 531 -25.65 10.43 -13.75
C PHE A 531 -26.89 10.34 -12.83
N VAL A 532 -27.04 11.30 -11.93
CA VAL A 532 -28.20 11.45 -11.05
C VAL A 532 -28.79 12.85 -11.25
N PRO A 533 -30.11 13.04 -11.08
CA PRO A 533 -30.69 14.37 -11.09
C PRO A 533 -30.03 15.22 -9.99
N MET A 534 -29.56 16.42 -10.34
CA MET A 534 -29.15 17.37 -9.29
C MET A 534 -30.36 17.63 -8.37
N PRO A 535 -30.15 17.70 -7.04
CA PRO A 535 -31.19 18.19 -6.13
C PRO A 535 -31.69 19.54 -6.65
N ALA A 536 -33.00 19.79 -6.55
CA ALA A 536 -33.64 20.99 -7.09
C ALA A 536 -33.07 22.30 -6.52
N GLU A 537 -32.42 22.24 -5.35
CA GLU A 537 -31.65 23.32 -4.76
C GLU A 537 -30.30 22.80 -4.26
N PRO A 538 -29.17 23.49 -4.54
CA PRO A 538 -27.93 23.20 -3.84
C PRO A 538 -28.15 23.43 -2.34
N PRO A 539 -27.65 22.56 -1.44
CA PRO A 539 -27.75 22.80 -0.01
C PRO A 539 -27.19 24.18 0.31
N ALA A 540 -27.88 24.95 1.15
CA ALA A 540 -27.49 26.30 1.52
C ALA A 540 -26.11 26.28 2.21
N VAL A 541 -25.03 26.39 1.44
CA VAL A 541 -23.68 26.53 1.96
C VAL A 541 -23.54 27.94 2.49
N LYS A 542 -23.67 28.09 3.81
CA LYS A 542 -23.21 29.30 4.50
C LYS A 542 -21.69 29.32 4.39
N PHE A 543 -21.14 30.02 3.39
CA PHE A 543 -19.71 30.29 3.32
C PHE A 543 -19.30 31.10 4.56
N PRO A 544 -18.57 30.53 5.54
CA PRO A 544 -17.88 31.36 6.49
C PRO A 544 -16.66 31.86 5.74
N LEU A 545 -16.74 33.05 5.14
CA LEU A 545 -15.52 33.76 4.78
C LEU A 545 -14.67 33.79 6.05
N SER A 546 -13.50 33.15 6.03
CA SER A 546 -12.57 33.21 7.16
C SER A 546 -12.42 34.67 7.56
N LYS A 547 -12.65 34.99 8.84
CA LYS A 547 -12.59 36.38 9.36
C LYS A 547 -11.29 37.10 8.97
N ARG A 548 -10.22 36.35 8.68
CA ARG A 548 -8.92 36.85 8.21
C ARG A 548 -8.92 37.41 6.78
N ARG A 549 -9.79 36.95 5.88
CA ARG A 549 -9.89 37.51 4.51
C ARG A 549 -11.02 38.53 4.37
N ALA A 550 -12.09 38.40 5.15
CA ALA A 550 -13.17 39.39 5.15
C ALA A 550 -12.67 40.77 5.61
N SER A 551 -11.79 40.84 6.61
CA SER A 551 -11.19 42.11 7.04
C SER A 551 -10.33 42.75 5.94
N SER A 552 -9.46 41.99 5.27
CA SER A 552 -8.62 42.54 4.19
C SER A 552 -9.41 42.91 2.93
N PHE A 553 -10.50 42.20 2.62
CA PHE A 553 -11.32 42.49 1.45
C PHE A 553 -12.27 43.67 1.69
N ILE A 554 -12.84 43.78 2.89
CA ILE A 554 -13.66 44.93 3.29
C ILE A 554 -12.77 46.17 3.43
N GLN A 555 -11.57 46.05 3.98
CA GLN A 555 -10.63 47.17 4.13
C GLN A 555 -10.06 47.65 2.78
N ALA A 556 -9.96 46.78 1.77
CA ALA A 556 -9.62 47.16 0.40
C ALA A 556 -10.77 47.86 -0.33
N LEU A 557 -12.03 47.50 -0.05
CA LEU A 557 -13.22 48.13 -0.64
C LEU A 557 -13.61 49.45 0.04
N THR A 558 -13.23 49.67 1.30
CA THR A 558 -13.50 50.93 2.02
C THR A 558 -12.40 52.00 1.81
N ASN A 559 -11.28 51.67 1.16
CA ASN A 559 -10.18 52.60 0.93
C ASN A 559 -10.22 53.34 -0.43
N THR A 560 -11.26 53.13 -1.24
CA THR A 560 -11.55 54.03 -2.36
C THR A 560 -12.48 55.14 -1.89
N ASN A 561 -11.94 56.11 -1.16
CA ASN A 561 -12.59 57.40 -1.02
C ASN A 561 -12.49 58.12 -2.38
N PRO A 562 -13.59 58.56 -3.00
CA PRO A 562 -13.52 59.54 -4.07
C PRO A 562 -13.10 60.87 -3.42
N GLN A 563 -11.95 61.39 -3.81
CA GLN A 563 -11.62 62.80 -3.53
C GLN A 563 -12.57 63.68 -4.37
N PRO A 564 -13.10 64.78 -3.80
CA PRO A 564 -14.04 65.68 -4.47
C PRO A 564 -13.44 66.45 -5.65
#